data_AF-A0A0F9Q842-F1
#
_entry.id   AF-A0A0F9Q842-F1
#
_cell.length_a   1.000
_cell.length_b   1.000
_cell.length_c   1.000
_cell.angle_alpha   90.00
_cell.angle_beta   90.00
_cell.angle_gamma   90.00
#
_symmetry.space_group_name_H-M   'P 1'
#
loop_
_entity.id
_entity.type
_entity.pdbx_description
1 polymer ?
#
loop_
_entity_poly.entity_id
_entity_poly.type
_entity_poly.pdbx_seq_one_letter_code
_entity_poly.pdbx_strand_id
1 'polypeptide(L)' 'MEKIYSENLEKGKSITTRPETVQFLLSFSKSLHIVEYQDMKFENNLN' A
#
# COMPACT_ATOMS: atom_id res chain seq x y z
N MET A 1 -1.15 -13.27 -14.32
CA MET A 1 -1.35 -13.13 -12.87
C MET A 1 -2.19 -14.27 -12.29
N GLU A 2 -3.30 -14.63 -12.94
CA GLU A 2 -4.19 -15.73 -12.54
C GLU A 2 -3.49 -17.05 -12.16
N LYS A 3 -2.50 -17.50 -12.95
CA LYS A 3 -1.75 -18.75 -12.71
C LYS A 3 -0.88 -18.75 -11.44
N ILE A 4 -0.38 -17.59 -11.03
CA ILE A 4 0.52 -17.44 -9.86
C ILE A 4 -0.27 -17.61 -8.55
N TYR A 5 -1.51 -17.11 -8.54
CA TYR A 5 -2.40 -17.20 -7.38
C TYR A 5 -3.04 -18.58 -7.23
N SER A 6 -3.28 -19.29 -8.34
CA SER A 6 -3.94 -20.60 -8.32
C SER A 6 -3.04 -21.74 -7.81
N GLU A 7 -1.72 -21.65 -7.97
CA GLU A 7 -0.76 -22.66 -7.50
C GLU A 7 -0.47 -22.59 -5.98
N ASN A 8 -0.84 -21.49 -5.31
CA ASN A 8 -0.44 -21.21 -3.92
C ASN A 8 -1.60 -20.99 -2.93
N LEU A 9 -2.85 -21.22 -3.34
CA LEU A 9 -4.05 -21.02 -2.51
C LEU A 9 -4.00 -21.79 -1.18
N GLU A 10 -3.52 -23.03 -1.20
CA GLU A 10 -3.49 -23.94 -0.03
C GLU A 10 -2.32 -23.69 0.93
N LYS A 11 -1.33 -22.85 0.55
CA LYS A 11 -0.10 -22.58 1.34
C LYS A 11 -0.04 -21.18 1.94
N GLY A 12 -1.06 -20.36 1.73
CA GLY A 12 -1.11 -19.00 2.26
C GLY A 12 -1.25 -19.01 3.78
N LYS A 13 -0.17 -18.81 4.52
CA LYS A 13 -0.28 -18.44 5.94
C LYS A 13 -1.05 -17.13 6.03
N SER A 14 -2.05 -17.07 6.91
CA SER A 14 -2.65 -15.80 7.30
C SER A 14 -1.58 -14.99 8.04
N ILE A 15 -0.98 -14.04 7.34
CA ILE A 15 -0.01 -13.11 7.94
C ILE A 15 -0.81 -11.88 8.32
N THR A 16 -0.90 -11.64 9.63
CA THR A 16 -1.47 -10.40 10.15
C THR A 16 -0.38 -9.37 10.34
N THR A 17 -0.68 -8.13 9.99
CA THR A 17 0.21 -6.99 10.18
C THR A 17 0.13 -6.52 11.63
N ARG A 18 1.28 -6.16 12.22
CA ARG A 18 1.28 -5.62 13.58
C ARG A 18 0.58 -4.26 13.65
N PRO A 19 -0.09 -3.90 14.76
CA PRO A 19 -0.78 -2.61 14.90
C PRO A 19 0.11 -1.40 14.61
N GLU A 20 1.39 -1.45 14.99
CA GLU A 20 2.36 -0.38 14.77
C GLU A 20 2.61 -0.13 13.29
N THR A 21 2.64 -1.19 12.48
CA THR A 21 2.77 -1.07 11.02
C THR A 21 1.53 -0.45 10.40
N VAL A 22 0.33 -0.81 10.88
CA VAL A 22 -0.93 -0.17 10.44
C VAL A 22 -0.90 1.31 10.79
N GLN A 23 -0.52 1.65 12.02
CA GLN A 23 -0.44 3.04 12.48
C GLN A 23 0.59 3.85 11.71
N PHE A 24 1.76 3.26 11.41
CA PHE A 24 2.78 3.87 10.57
C PHE A 24 2.23 4.19 9.18
N LEU A 25 1.61 3.21 8.50
CA LEU A 25 1.06 3.41 7.16
C LEU A 25 -0.02 4.50 7.13
N LEU A 26 -0.91 4.52 8.14
CA LEU A 26 -1.94 5.56 8.27
C LEU A 26 -1.36 6.95 8.57
N SER A 27 -0.26 7.02 9.30
CA SER A 27 0.42 8.28 9.61
C SER A 27 1.20 8.79 8.39
N PHE A 28 1.85 7.87 7.68
CA PHE A 28 2.56 8.16 6.44
C PHE A 28 1.60 8.64 5.34
N SER A 29 0.46 7.97 5.13
CA SER A 29 -0.50 8.38 4.10
C SER A 29 -1.05 9.79 4.34
N LYS A 30 -1.24 10.19 5.60
CA LYS A 30 -1.64 11.56 5.97
C LYS A 30 -0.59 12.63 5.63
N SER A 31 0.68 12.24 5.47
CA SER A 31 1.76 13.14 5.07
C SER A 31 1.91 13.28 3.55
N LEU A 32 1.17 12.49 2.76
CA LEU A 32 1.17 12.59 1.32
C LEU A 32 0.33 13.77 0.86
N HIS A 33 0.85 14.48 -0.13
CA HIS A 33 0.22 15.63 -0.76
C HIS A 33 -0.14 15.28 -2.20
N ILE A 34 -1.31 15.73 -2.65
CA ILE A 34 -1.70 15.59 -4.05
C ILE A 34 -1.01 16.71 -4.84
N VAL A 35 -0.21 16.31 -5.82
CA VAL A 35 0.43 17.21 -6.79
C VAL A 35 -0.20 16.96 -8.16
N GLU A 36 -0.58 18.04 -8.83
CA GLU A 36 -1.20 17.98 -10.16
C GLU A 36 -0.24 18.54 -11.21
N TYR A 37 -0.06 17.81 -12.31
CA TYR A 37 0.75 18.24 -13.44
C TYR A 37 0.22 17.65 -14.75
N GLN A 38 -0.06 18.50 -15.75
CA GLN A 38 -0.51 18.08 -17.08
C GLN A 38 -1.64 17.02 -17.02
N ASP A 39 -2.72 17.34 -16.31
CA ASP A 39 -3.89 16.46 -16.10
C ASP A 39 -3.60 15.14 -15.36
N MET A 40 -2.40 14.96 -14.82
CA MET A 40 -2.01 13.83 -13.98
C MET A 40 -1.98 14.22 -12.51
N LYS A 41 -2.32 13.26 -11.64
CA LYS A 41 -2.28 13.42 -10.18
C LYS A 41 -1.28 12.45 -9.57
N PHE A 42 -0.48 12.97 -8.66
CA PHE A 42 0.55 12.22 -7.94
C PHE A 42 0.39 12.41 -6.44
N GLU A 43 0.66 11.38 -5.67
CA GLU A 43 0.82 11.48 -4.23
C GLU A 43 2.31 11.61 -3.93
N ASN A 44 2.71 12.71 -3.27
CA ASN A 44 4.10 12.96 -2.95
C ASN A 44 4.28 13.28 -1.47
N ASN A 45 5.39 12.83 -0.88
CA ASN A 45 5.84 13.29 0.43
C ASN A 45 6.72 14.52 0.22
N LEU A 46 6.26 15.70 0.66
CA LEU A 46 6.98 16.97 0.48
C LEU A 46 7.92 17.30 1.65
N ASN A 47 8.23 16.33 2.52
CA ASN A 47 9.24 16.50 3.58
C ASN A 47 10.66 16.45 3.03
#